data_AF-A0A7S0A1D5-F1
#
_entry.id   AF-A0A7S0A1D5-F1
#
_cell.length_a   1.000
_cell.length_b   1.000
_cell.length_c   1.000
_cell.angle_alpha   90.00
_cell.angle_beta   90.00
_cell.angle_gamma   90.00
#
_symmetry.space_group_name_H-M   'P 1'
#
loop_
_entity.id
_entity.type
_entity.pdbx_description
1 polymer ?
#
loop_
_entity_poly.entity_id
_entity_poly.type
_entity_poly.pdbx_seq_one_letter_code
_entity_poly.pdbx_strand_id
1 'polypeptide(L)'
;MNLQNIESADTTSIMVEISPGFINTEQDAIVLSSDFVARIQDDLEADMMNQGRRSLTYKSFLWTAGLVDLDDDIEDSISSSGAARHLSEVNHDGALMWRSLLSGASDPSLGCIDAIEEASVSVEIPSPARNTYKLEFQFVGNLSRECYASYMAGFATQPEICSVEKLTPFRLFNNYAQWILQSNVVDSLPWYDVGLTGLNQVVAVSDSGLDTDNCYFWDSSSGELKDGTVQSSRRKVVQYVSSFADDGAQYHDHGTHVAGTVAGKKSIDGSTESIGFADGVARDAKISFLDIGIGSGCCYVPGSAFSLLNPGYQAGGRIHSASWGGSYSGYSGYGAVLVL
;
A
#
# COMPACT_ATOMS: atom_id res chain seq x y z
N MET A 1 -10.65 -23.15 -11.03
CA MET A 1 -9.69 -22.58 -12.00
C MET A 1 -8.44 -22.24 -11.19
N ASN A 2 -7.35 -22.98 -11.39
CA ASN A 2 -6.11 -22.80 -10.61
C ASN A 2 -5.42 -21.52 -11.08
N LEU A 3 -5.46 -20.47 -10.27
CA LEU A 3 -4.74 -19.19 -10.49
C LEU A 3 -3.38 -19.16 -9.80
N GLN A 4 -2.84 -20.32 -9.42
CA GLN A 4 -1.46 -20.44 -8.99
C GLN A 4 -0.61 -20.82 -10.20
N ASN A 5 0.44 -20.04 -10.44
CA ASN A 5 1.49 -20.19 -11.46
C ASN A 5 1.37 -19.27 -12.68
N ILE A 6 1.26 -17.97 -12.42
CA ILE A 6 2.09 -17.02 -13.19
C ILE A 6 3.23 -16.62 -12.25
N GLU A 7 4.22 -17.49 -12.11
CA GLU A 7 5.55 -17.05 -11.69
C GLU A 7 6.07 -16.17 -12.84
N SER A 8 5.77 -14.87 -12.76
CA SER A 8 6.61 -13.90 -13.47
C SER A 8 8.02 -14.13 -12.96
N ALA A 9 8.98 -14.33 -13.86
CA ALA A 9 10.40 -14.35 -13.50
C ALA A 9 10.63 -13.23 -12.47
N ASP A 10 11.18 -13.60 -11.31
CA ASP A 10 11.43 -12.66 -10.22
C ASP A 10 12.27 -11.51 -10.78
N THR A 11 11.61 -10.37 -11.00
CA THR A 11 12.20 -9.15 -11.53
C THR A 11 12.13 -8.15 -10.40
N THR A 12 13.28 -7.57 -10.08
CA THR A 12 13.33 -6.46 -9.12
C THR A 12 13.18 -5.17 -9.91
N SER A 13 12.26 -4.30 -9.51
CA SER A 13 12.08 -2.98 -10.14
C SER A 13 12.23 -1.87 -9.11
N ILE A 14 12.95 -0.82 -9.48
CA ILE A 14 13.08 0.44 -8.72
C ILE A 14 12.43 1.54 -9.56
N MET A 15 11.45 2.23 -8.98
CA MET A 15 10.81 3.38 -9.60
C MET A 15 11.43 4.65 -9.03
N VAL A 16 11.83 5.57 -9.90
CA VAL A 16 12.29 6.91 -9.49
C VAL A 16 11.40 7.96 -10.12
N GLU A 17 11.05 8.99 -9.36
CA GLU A 17 10.33 10.16 -9.86
C GLU A 17 11.29 11.33 -10.00
N ILE A 18 11.34 11.91 -11.20
CA ILE A 18 12.11 13.12 -11.47
C ILE A 18 11.30 14.32 -10.98
N SER A 19 11.97 15.17 -10.22
CA SER A 19 11.43 16.40 -9.67
C SER A 19 10.85 17.29 -10.78
N PRO A 20 9.68 17.92 -10.54
CA PRO A 20 9.10 18.85 -11.50
C PRO A 20 10.09 19.94 -11.93
N GLY A 21 10.20 20.19 -13.23
CA GLY A 21 10.99 21.30 -13.78
C GLY A 21 12.44 20.98 -14.12
N PHE A 22 12.95 19.78 -13.84
CA PHE A 22 14.30 19.36 -14.27
C PHE A 22 14.36 18.98 -15.76
N ILE A 23 13.28 18.39 -16.28
CA ILE A 23 13.18 17.98 -17.68
C ILE A 23 11.79 18.36 -18.24
N ASN A 24 11.72 18.52 -19.56
CA ASN A 24 10.50 18.93 -20.26
C ASN A 24 10.09 17.97 -21.38
N THR A 25 10.91 16.97 -21.68
CA THR A 25 10.65 16.00 -22.75
C THR A 25 10.97 14.58 -22.30
N GLU A 26 10.31 13.61 -22.92
CA GLU A 26 10.62 12.19 -22.74
C GLU A 26 12.04 11.85 -23.17
N GLN A 27 12.57 12.51 -24.21
CA GLN A 27 13.93 12.31 -24.67
C GLN A 27 14.96 12.74 -23.60
N ASP A 28 14.71 13.84 -22.90
CA ASP A 28 15.56 14.28 -21.79
C ASP A 28 15.51 13.29 -20.63
N ALA A 29 14.34 12.67 -20.38
CA ALA A 29 14.19 11.63 -19.37
C ALA A 29 15.06 10.39 -19.67
N ILE A 30 15.14 9.98 -20.95
CA ILE A 30 15.97 8.85 -21.41
C ILE A 30 17.46 9.17 -21.29
N VAL A 31 17.85 10.41 -21.63
CA VAL A 31 19.25 10.84 -21.47
C VAL A 31 19.64 10.86 -20.00
N LEU A 32 18.78 11.42 -19.15
CA LEU A 32 19.02 11.52 -17.72
C LEU A 32 19.03 10.14 -17.04
N SER A 33 18.21 9.20 -17.50
CA SER A 33 18.24 7.84 -16.96
C SER A 33 19.56 7.11 -17.22
N SER A 34 20.11 7.28 -18.43
CA SER A 34 21.43 6.72 -18.80
C SER A 34 22.54 7.36 -17.97
N ASP A 35 22.43 8.65 -17.69
CA ASP A 35 23.36 9.40 -16.84
C ASP A 35 23.29 8.94 -15.36
N PHE A 36 22.09 8.62 -14.84
CA PHE A 36 21.97 8.00 -13.52
C PHE A 36 22.66 6.63 -13.43
N VAL A 37 22.53 5.78 -14.46
CA VAL A 37 23.25 4.50 -14.51
C VAL A 37 24.75 4.73 -14.42
N ALA A 38 25.29 5.62 -15.25
CA ALA A 38 26.71 5.94 -15.28
C ALA A 38 27.22 6.47 -13.93
N ARG A 39 26.49 7.40 -13.29
CA ARG A 39 26.87 7.96 -11.98
C ARG A 39 26.89 6.90 -10.88
N ILE A 40 25.89 6.02 -10.85
CA ILE A 40 25.80 4.95 -9.86
C ILE A 40 26.91 3.91 -10.10
N GLN A 41 27.19 3.58 -11.36
CA GLN A 41 28.30 2.71 -11.73
C GLN A 41 29.65 3.30 -11.28
N ASP A 42 29.92 4.57 -11.59
CA ASP A 42 31.14 5.26 -11.20
C ASP A 42 31.32 5.28 -9.66
N ASP A 43 30.24 5.52 -8.91
CA ASP A 43 30.24 5.49 -7.45
C ASP A 43 30.57 4.09 -6.90
N LEU A 44 30.00 3.03 -7.49
CA LEU A 44 30.28 1.64 -7.11
C LEU A 44 31.73 1.24 -7.44
N GLU A 45 32.22 1.58 -8.64
CA GLU A 45 33.60 1.32 -9.06
C GLU A 45 34.60 2.04 -8.16
N ALA A 46 34.32 3.30 -7.80
CA ALA A 46 35.15 4.08 -6.89
C ALA A 46 35.24 3.43 -5.50
N ASP A 47 34.13 2.90 -4.98
CA ASP A 47 34.10 2.17 -3.71
C ASP A 47 34.92 0.87 -3.76
N MET A 48 34.84 0.13 -4.88
CA MET A 48 35.64 -1.07 -5.12
C MET A 48 37.14 -0.77 -5.15
N MET A 49 37.56 0.24 -5.91
CA MET A 49 38.97 0.61 -6.06
C MET A 49 39.58 1.13 -4.76
N ASN A 50 38.78 1.80 -3.92
CA ASN A 50 39.23 2.36 -2.65
C ASN A 50 39.16 1.38 -1.47
N GLN A 51 38.90 0.08 -1.70
CA GLN A 51 38.74 -0.93 -0.64
C GLN A 51 37.75 -0.47 0.46
N GLY A 52 36.65 0.19 0.07
CA GLY A 52 35.66 0.73 1.00
C GLY A 52 36.02 2.08 1.66
N ARG A 53 37.07 2.79 1.20
CA ARG A 53 37.28 4.20 1.57
C ARG A 53 36.34 5.15 0.78
N ARG A 54 35.10 5.19 1.27
CA ARG A 54 34.06 6.24 1.23
C ARG A 54 33.77 6.95 -0.11
N SER A 55 32.87 6.36 -0.90
CA SER A 55 32.09 7.00 -1.97
C SER A 55 31.34 8.26 -1.52
N LEU A 56 31.04 9.13 -2.50
CA LEU A 56 30.19 10.31 -2.39
C LEU A 56 28.78 9.96 -1.88
N THR A 57 28.22 8.80 -2.24
CA THR A 57 26.88 8.33 -1.82
C THR A 57 26.77 8.16 -0.30
N TYR A 58 27.88 7.85 0.38
CA TYR A 58 27.93 7.76 1.84
C TYR A 58 27.95 9.15 2.52
N LYS A 59 28.45 10.18 1.84
CA LYS A 59 28.54 11.55 2.40
C LYS A 59 27.26 12.37 2.18
N SER A 60 26.45 11.99 1.20
CA SER A 60 25.22 12.69 0.83
C SER A 60 24.05 12.44 1.79
N PHE A 61 24.04 11.34 2.55
CA PHE A 61 23.11 11.18 3.66
C PHE A 61 23.74 11.59 4.99
N LEU A 62 23.09 12.55 5.67
CA LEU A 62 23.49 13.04 7.00
C LEU A 62 23.63 11.91 8.03
N TRP A 63 22.85 10.83 7.90
CA TRP A 63 22.89 9.70 8.83
C TRP A 63 23.97 8.65 8.50
N THR A 64 24.56 8.66 7.30
CA THR A 64 25.69 7.79 6.94
C THR A 64 27.02 8.50 7.15
N ALA A 65 27.09 9.81 6.88
CA ALA A 65 28.28 10.62 7.06
C ALA A 65 28.71 10.68 8.54
N GLY A 66 29.87 10.11 8.88
CA GLY A 66 30.49 10.30 10.19
C GLY A 66 31.21 11.64 10.33
N LEU A 67 30.67 12.71 9.74
CA LEU A 67 31.31 14.02 9.61
C LEU A 67 30.34 15.11 10.07
N VAL A 68 30.45 15.43 11.35
CA VAL A 68 30.50 16.84 11.73
C VAL A 68 31.97 17.11 12.06
N ASP A 69 32.81 17.32 11.05
CA ASP A 69 33.98 18.19 11.27
C ASP A 69 33.40 19.60 11.27
N LEU A 70 33.12 20.12 12.47
CA LEU A 70 32.99 21.56 12.63
C LEU A 70 34.35 22.15 12.30
N ASP A 71 34.38 23.14 11.41
CA ASP A 71 35.55 23.92 11.05
C ASP A 71 36.55 24.11 12.21
N ASP A 72 37.83 23.85 11.94
CA ASP A 72 38.99 24.11 12.82
C ASP A 72 39.12 25.60 13.26
N ASP A 73 38.22 26.48 12.82
CA ASP A 73 38.21 27.91 13.15
C ASP A 73 37.25 28.29 14.30
N ILE A 74 36.55 27.33 14.92
CA ILE A 74 35.63 27.58 16.07
C ILE A 74 36.10 26.87 17.35
N GLU A 75 37.41 26.67 17.57
CA GLU A 75 37.88 26.17 18.87
C GLU A 75 37.96 27.26 19.96
N ASP A 76 37.97 28.56 19.62
CA ASP A 76 38.30 29.61 20.59
C ASP A 76 37.11 30.33 21.25
N SER A 77 35.85 30.02 20.91
CA SER A 77 34.69 30.82 21.40
C SER A 77 33.64 30.09 22.24
N ILE A 78 33.72 28.77 22.42
CA ILE A 78 32.68 28.02 23.15
C ILE A 78 33.29 27.22 24.32
N SER A 79 33.86 27.93 25.28
CA SER A 79 34.31 27.35 26.57
C SER A 79 33.45 27.75 27.78
N SER A 80 32.28 28.37 27.58
CA SER A 80 31.44 28.78 28.73
C SER A 80 29.94 28.75 28.48
N SER A 81 29.35 27.55 28.40
CA SER A 81 28.08 27.25 29.10
C SER A 81 27.56 25.85 28.77
N GLY A 82 27.20 25.15 29.84
CA GLY A 82 26.37 23.94 29.95
C GLY A 82 25.91 23.19 28.70
N ALA A 83 26.34 21.93 28.62
CA ALA A 83 25.55 20.80 28.12
C ALA A 83 25.10 20.83 26.65
N ALA A 84 26.03 20.96 25.72
CA ALA A 84 25.88 20.28 24.43
C ALA A 84 26.18 18.79 24.65
N ARG A 85 25.13 17.97 24.79
CA ARG A 85 25.27 16.51 24.69
C ARG A 85 25.79 16.20 23.28
N HIS A 86 27.08 15.91 23.19
CA HIS A 86 27.66 15.18 22.07
C HIS A 86 26.92 13.85 21.93
N LEU A 87 25.84 13.83 21.13
CA LEU A 87 25.29 12.58 20.64
C LEU A 87 26.35 12.04 19.67
N SER A 88 27.14 11.07 20.13
CA SER A 88 28.01 10.31 19.24
C SER A 88 27.13 9.47 18.30
N GLU A 89 26.65 10.08 17.21
CA GLU A 89 25.86 9.46 16.13
C GLU A 89 26.62 8.33 15.40
N VAL A 90 27.88 8.10 15.77
CA VAL A 90 28.76 7.05 15.22
C VAL A 90 28.25 5.63 15.52
N ASN A 91 27.37 5.44 16.53
CA ASN A 91 26.89 4.12 16.99
C ASN A 91 25.37 3.89 16.83
N HIS A 92 24.67 4.62 15.95
CA HIS A 92 23.26 4.33 15.71
C HIS A 92 23.12 3.05 14.88
N ASP A 93 22.38 2.04 15.36
CA ASP A 93 22.23 0.72 14.70
C ASP A 93 21.79 0.84 13.23
N GLY A 94 20.89 1.79 12.95
CA GLY A 94 20.45 2.07 11.58
C GLY A 94 21.57 2.61 10.68
N ALA A 95 22.43 3.49 11.21
CA ALA A 95 23.57 3.99 10.46
C ALA A 95 24.57 2.85 10.21
N LEU A 96 24.88 2.04 11.22
CA LEU A 96 25.77 0.88 11.07
C LEU A 96 25.24 -0.13 10.05
N MET A 97 23.93 -0.40 10.05
CA MET A 97 23.28 -1.26 9.05
C MET A 97 23.46 -0.72 7.63
N TRP A 98 23.12 0.56 7.38
CA TRP A 98 23.27 1.15 6.05
C TRP A 98 24.71 1.19 5.59
N ARG A 99 25.66 1.52 6.49
CA ARG A 99 27.09 1.46 6.19
C ARG A 99 27.53 0.07 5.77
N SER A 100 27.10 -0.95 6.50
CA SER A 100 27.39 -2.35 6.17
C SER A 100 26.85 -2.72 4.79
N LEU A 101 25.60 -2.36 4.49
CA LEU A 101 24.97 -2.67 3.19
C LEU A 101 25.67 -1.99 2.01
N LEU A 102 25.93 -0.68 2.12
CA LEU A 102 26.59 0.09 1.07
C LEU A 102 28.04 -0.40 0.85
N SER A 103 28.77 -0.68 1.93
CA SER A 103 30.13 -1.23 1.81
C SER A 103 30.15 -2.63 1.18
N GLY A 104 29.12 -3.44 1.42
CA GLY A 104 28.98 -4.78 0.86
C GLY A 104 28.78 -4.79 -0.65
N ALA A 105 28.17 -3.75 -1.23
CA ALA A 105 27.90 -3.69 -2.67
C ALA A 105 29.16 -3.55 -3.54
N SER A 106 30.30 -3.20 -2.93
CA SER A 106 31.61 -3.22 -3.56
C SER A 106 32.20 -4.64 -3.70
N ASP A 107 31.54 -5.68 -3.18
CA ASP A 107 31.99 -7.06 -3.36
C ASP A 107 31.74 -7.49 -4.83
N PRO A 108 32.79 -7.79 -5.62
CA PRO A 108 32.61 -8.18 -7.01
C PRO A 108 31.75 -9.45 -7.18
N SER A 109 31.67 -10.30 -6.16
CA SER A 109 30.87 -11.54 -6.20
C SER A 109 29.35 -11.29 -6.21
N LEU A 110 28.91 -10.08 -5.83
CA LEU A 110 27.49 -9.69 -5.86
C LEU A 110 27.04 -9.16 -7.23
N GLY A 111 27.99 -8.83 -8.13
CA GLY A 111 27.66 -8.38 -9.49
C GLY A 111 26.88 -7.06 -9.57
N CYS A 112 27.01 -6.17 -8.59
CA CYS A 112 26.20 -4.94 -8.55
C CYS A 112 26.51 -3.96 -9.70
N ILE A 113 27.70 -3.97 -10.29
CA ILE A 113 28.00 -3.11 -11.45
C ILE A 113 27.32 -3.66 -12.69
N ASP A 114 27.57 -4.94 -13.00
CA ASP A 114 26.96 -5.61 -14.16
C ASP A 114 25.43 -5.51 -14.12
N ALA A 115 24.83 -5.67 -12.93
CA ALA A 115 23.39 -5.63 -12.78
C ALA A 115 22.76 -4.24 -13.05
N ILE A 116 23.44 -3.12 -12.74
CA ILE A 116 22.91 -1.77 -13.06
C ILE A 116 23.13 -1.42 -14.53
N GLU A 117 24.20 -1.91 -15.15
CA GLU A 117 24.48 -1.74 -16.58
C GLU A 117 23.46 -2.51 -17.45
N GLU A 118 23.07 -3.71 -17.01
CA GLU A 118 22.08 -4.55 -17.70
C GLU A 118 20.62 -4.18 -17.37
N ALA A 119 20.39 -3.21 -16.48
CA ALA A 119 19.04 -2.81 -16.08
C ALA A 119 18.29 -2.20 -17.28
N SER A 120 17.11 -2.75 -17.60
CA SER A 120 16.24 -2.14 -18.60
C SER A 120 15.51 -0.96 -17.98
N VAL A 121 15.56 0.19 -18.66
CA VAL A 121 14.87 1.40 -18.20
C VAL A 121 13.64 1.67 -19.05
N SER A 122 12.49 1.83 -18.41
CA SER A 122 11.26 2.32 -19.05
C SER A 122 10.89 3.70 -18.54
N VAL A 123 10.34 4.55 -19.41
CA VAL A 123 9.80 5.86 -19.02
C VAL A 123 8.30 5.74 -18.91
N GLU A 124 7.76 5.89 -17.71
CA GLU A 124 6.31 5.99 -17.52
C GLU A 124 5.84 7.43 -17.81
N ILE A 125 4.77 7.51 -18.60
CA ILE A 125 4.16 8.74 -19.12
C ILE A 125 3.86 9.72 -17.97
N PRO A 126 4.10 11.03 -18.17
CA PRO A 126 3.88 12.02 -17.13
C PRO A 126 2.49 11.95 -16.53
N SER A 127 2.43 12.00 -15.19
CA SER A 127 1.16 12.25 -14.51
C SER A 127 0.58 13.56 -15.04
N PRO A 128 -0.64 13.58 -15.64
CA PRO A 128 -1.23 14.79 -16.21
C PRO A 128 -1.36 15.94 -15.20
N ALA A 129 -1.32 15.62 -13.90
CA ALA A 129 -1.45 16.57 -12.82
C ALA A 129 -0.13 17.24 -12.37
N ARG A 130 1.03 16.66 -12.70
CA ARG A 130 2.33 17.09 -12.12
C ARG A 130 3.45 17.33 -13.12
N ASN A 131 3.29 16.93 -14.39
CA ASN A 131 4.36 16.99 -15.39
C ASN A 131 5.69 16.38 -14.87
N THR A 132 5.57 15.33 -14.06
CA THR A 132 6.70 14.56 -13.53
C THR A 132 6.88 13.30 -14.35
N TYR A 133 8.13 12.94 -14.61
CA TYR A 133 8.49 11.72 -15.31
C TYR A 133 8.89 10.66 -14.29
N LYS A 134 8.40 9.44 -14.49
CA LYS A 134 8.81 8.29 -13.71
C LYS A 134 9.67 7.38 -14.57
N LEU A 135 10.77 6.91 -14.00
CA LEU A 135 11.64 5.93 -14.63
C LEU A 135 11.55 4.63 -13.84
N GLU A 136 11.27 3.53 -14.51
CA GLU A 136 11.37 2.20 -13.93
C GLU A 136 12.69 1.57 -14.36
N PHE A 137 13.55 1.29 -13.38
CA PHE A 137 14.75 0.48 -13.55
C PHE A 137 14.40 -0.96 -13.21
N GLN A 138 14.29 -1.81 -14.23
CA GLN A 138 13.97 -3.22 -14.10
C GLN A 138 15.24 -4.06 -14.26
N PHE A 139 15.52 -4.89 -13.25
CA PHE A 139 16.71 -5.71 -13.15
C PHE A 139 16.40 -7.17 -13.51
N VAL A 140 17.34 -7.83 -14.16
CA VAL A 140 17.23 -9.26 -14.48
C VAL A 140 17.48 -10.08 -13.22
N GLY A 141 16.45 -10.79 -12.75
CA GLY A 141 16.54 -11.62 -11.55
C GLY A 141 16.36 -10.84 -10.24
N ASN A 142 16.72 -11.51 -9.14
CA ASN A 142 16.69 -10.92 -7.80
C ASN A 142 18.02 -10.24 -7.47
N LEU A 143 17.96 -8.96 -7.12
CA LEU A 143 19.11 -8.25 -6.58
C LEU A 143 19.43 -8.73 -5.16
N SER A 144 20.72 -8.77 -4.82
CA SER A 144 21.14 -8.88 -3.42
C SER A 144 20.65 -7.67 -2.62
N ARG A 145 20.56 -7.82 -1.30
CA ARG A 145 20.12 -6.72 -0.42
C ARG A 145 21.07 -5.52 -0.52
N GLU A 146 22.35 -5.80 -0.69
CA GLU A 146 23.45 -4.84 -0.81
C GLU A 146 23.36 -4.06 -2.13
N CYS A 147 23.18 -4.74 -3.28
CA CYS A 147 23.02 -4.05 -4.57
C CYS A 147 21.76 -3.19 -4.56
N TYR A 148 20.64 -3.75 -4.10
CA TYR A 148 19.37 -3.03 -4.02
C TYR A 148 19.48 -1.78 -3.14
N ALA A 149 20.06 -1.89 -1.94
CA ALA A 149 20.27 -0.77 -1.04
C ALA A 149 21.16 0.32 -1.66
N SER A 150 22.17 -0.08 -2.43
CA SER A 150 23.11 0.84 -3.07
C SER A 150 22.50 1.59 -4.24
N TYR A 151 21.66 0.95 -5.06
CA TYR A 151 20.92 1.65 -6.10
C TYR A 151 19.88 2.60 -5.52
N MET A 152 19.12 2.15 -4.51
CA MET A 152 18.15 3.00 -3.82
C MET A 152 18.82 4.26 -3.26
N ALA A 153 19.99 4.11 -2.63
CA ALA A 153 20.78 5.21 -2.13
C ALA A 153 21.33 6.08 -3.27
N GLY A 154 21.92 5.47 -4.31
CA GLY A 154 22.46 6.16 -5.49
C GLY A 154 21.44 7.06 -6.16
N PHE A 155 20.23 6.54 -6.43
CA PHE A 155 19.12 7.32 -6.96
C PHE A 155 18.65 8.41 -5.99
N ALA A 156 18.46 8.08 -4.70
CA ALA A 156 17.94 9.04 -3.73
C ALA A 156 18.91 10.20 -3.43
N THR A 157 20.18 10.09 -3.84
CA THR A 157 21.18 11.16 -3.70
C THR A 157 21.28 12.08 -4.91
N GLN A 158 20.56 11.81 -6.00
CA GLN A 158 20.56 12.67 -7.18
C GLN A 158 19.68 13.91 -6.94
N PRO A 159 20.18 15.13 -7.22
CA PRO A 159 19.41 16.35 -7.01
C PRO A 159 18.15 16.44 -7.90
N GLU A 160 18.12 15.71 -9.02
CA GLU A 160 17.00 15.64 -9.93
C GLU A 160 15.84 14.77 -9.41
N ILE A 161 16.09 13.86 -8.45
CA ILE A 161 15.13 12.84 -8.01
C ILE A 161 14.36 13.31 -6.76
N CYS A 162 13.03 13.23 -6.78
CA CYS A 162 12.18 13.59 -5.62
C CYS A 162 11.62 12.38 -4.86
N SER A 163 11.54 11.20 -5.49
CA SER A 163 11.16 9.96 -4.82
C SER A 163 11.84 8.75 -5.46
N VAL A 164 12.08 7.74 -4.62
CA VAL A 164 12.58 6.42 -5.02
C VAL A 164 11.73 5.38 -4.30
N GLU A 165 11.14 4.46 -5.06
CA GLU A 165 10.18 3.49 -4.55
C GLU A 165 10.49 2.08 -5.06
N LYS A 166 10.24 1.08 -4.22
CA LYS A 166 10.22 -0.32 -4.66
C LYS A 166 8.95 -0.55 -5.47
N LEU A 167 9.08 -0.96 -6.73
CA LEU A 167 7.92 -1.44 -7.46
C LEU A 167 7.70 -2.92 -7.14
N THR A 168 6.60 -3.20 -6.45
CA THR A 168 6.13 -4.57 -6.22
C THR A 168 4.96 -4.86 -7.14
N PRO A 169 4.92 -6.03 -7.80
CA PRO A 169 3.81 -6.37 -8.67
C PRO A 169 2.51 -6.36 -7.86
N PHE A 170 1.49 -5.66 -8.37
CA PHE A 170 0.18 -5.65 -7.74
C PHE A 170 -0.42 -7.06 -7.75
N ARG A 171 -0.97 -7.45 -6.60
CA ARG A 171 -1.67 -8.71 -6.39
C ARG A 171 -2.84 -8.43 -5.44
N LEU A 172 -3.91 -9.20 -5.60
CA LEU A 172 -5.06 -9.13 -4.70
C LEU A 172 -4.71 -9.88 -3.41
N PHE A 173 -4.61 -9.15 -2.30
CA PHE A 173 -4.14 -9.66 -1.01
C PHE A 173 -5.12 -9.43 0.15
N ASN A 174 -6.42 -9.45 -0.13
CA ASN A 174 -7.43 -9.21 0.89
C ASN A 174 -7.39 -10.25 2.04
N ASN A 175 -6.93 -11.47 1.75
CA ASN A 175 -6.76 -12.53 2.75
C ASN A 175 -5.67 -12.23 3.79
N TYR A 176 -4.75 -11.29 3.52
CA TYR A 176 -3.70 -10.88 4.45
C TYR A 176 -4.04 -9.59 5.22
N ALA A 177 -5.16 -8.94 4.88
CA ALA A 177 -5.52 -7.65 5.46
C ALA A 177 -5.62 -7.69 7.00
N GLN A 178 -6.00 -8.84 7.57
CA GLN A 178 -6.17 -8.98 9.01
C GLN A 178 -4.88 -8.70 9.79
N TRP A 179 -3.79 -9.41 9.52
CA TRP A 179 -2.55 -9.22 10.28
C TRP A 179 -1.85 -7.91 9.92
N ILE A 180 -1.98 -7.45 8.67
CA ILE A 180 -1.47 -6.14 8.22
C ILE A 180 -2.10 -5.01 9.05
N LEU A 181 -3.44 -5.03 9.21
CA LEU A 181 -4.16 -3.98 9.94
C LEU A 181 -3.97 -4.06 11.46
N GLN A 182 -3.83 -5.26 12.01
CA GLN A 182 -3.78 -5.44 13.47
C GLN A 182 -2.39 -5.22 14.06
N SER A 183 -1.33 -5.63 13.35
CA SER A 183 0.02 -5.68 13.93
C SER A 183 1.16 -5.39 12.95
N ASN A 184 0.93 -5.54 11.64
CA ASN A 184 1.97 -5.58 10.61
C ASN A 184 3.03 -6.69 10.86
N VAL A 185 2.69 -7.71 11.64
CA VAL A 185 3.49 -8.90 11.87
C VAL A 185 2.71 -10.09 11.32
N VAL A 186 3.34 -10.87 10.43
CA VAL A 186 2.70 -12.01 9.76
C VAL A 186 2.01 -12.90 10.79
N ASP A 187 0.72 -13.16 10.54
CA ASP A 187 -0.17 -14.00 11.36
C ASP A 187 -0.38 -13.54 12.82
N SER A 188 0.07 -12.34 13.21
CA SER A 188 -0.20 -11.78 14.53
C SER A 188 -1.50 -10.97 14.52
N LEU A 189 -2.49 -11.44 15.30
CA LEU A 189 -3.87 -10.92 15.35
C LEU A 189 -4.26 -10.45 16.77
N PRO A 190 -3.58 -9.43 17.33
CA PRO A 190 -3.75 -9.00 18.72
C PRO A 190 -5.17 -8.52 19.07
N TRP A 191 -5.98 -8.04 18.11
CA TRP A 191 -7.36 -7.68 18.39
C TRP A 191 -8.20 -8.93 18.67
N TYR A 192 -7.97 -10.00 17.90
CA TYR A 192 -8.69 -11.26 18.09
C TYR A 192 -8.26 -11.95 19.39
N ASP A 193 -6.99 -11.85 19.78
CA ASP A 193 -6.47 -12.40 21.04
C ASP A 193 -7.17 -11.82 22.28
N VAL A 194 -7.65 -10.57 22.19
CA VAL A 194 -8.42 -9.90 23.25
C VAL A 194 -9.94 -9.90 23.01
N GLY A 195 -10.42 -10.64 22.01
CA GLY A 195 -11.85 -10.79 21.71
C GLY A 195 -12.50 -9.65 20.92
N LEU A 196 -11.70 -8.74 20.34
CA LEU A 196 -12.20 -7.67 19.46
C LEU A 196 -12.36 -8.19 18.03
N THR A 197 -13.51 -8.81 17.76
CA THR A 197 -13.84 -9.42 16.45
C THR A 197 -15.00 -8.75 15.72
N GLY A 198 -15.53 -7.66 16.28
CA GLY A 198 -16.74 -6.99 15.78
C GLY A 198 -18.05 -7.58 16.30
N LEU A 199 -18.01 -8.48 17.28
CA LEU A 199 -19.19 -9.05 17.91
C LEU A 199 -20.18 -7.95 18.36
N ASN A 200 -21.47 -8.17 18.11
CA ASN A 200 -22.56 -7.23 18.38
C ASN A 200 -22.50 -5.90 17.61
N GLN A 201 -21.65 -5.79 16.59
CA GLN A 201 -21.64 -4.65 15.68
C GLN A 201 -22.39 -4.98 14.38
N VAL A 202 -23.04 -3.97 13.83
CA VAL A 202 -23.56 -3.98 12.47
C VAL A 202 -22.79 -2.91 11.69
N VAL A 203 -22.23 -3.28 10.55
CA VAL A 203 -21.58 -2.33 9.63
C VAL A 203 -22.50 -2.14 8.44
N ALA A 204 -22.85 -0.89 8.16
CA ALA A 204 -23.58 -0.53 6.96
C ALA A 204 -22.60 -0.44 5.79
N VAL A 205 -22.95 -0.99 4.64
CA VAL A 205 -22.13 -0.95 3.42
C VAL A 205 -23.03 -0.53 2.27
N SER A 206 -22.62 0.48 1.51
CA SER A 206 -23.24 0.79 0.22
C SER A 206 -22.27 0.55 -0.92
N ASP A 207 -22.65 -0.30 -1.86
CA ASP A 207 -21.77 -0.72 -2.95
C ASP A 207 -22.56 -1.38 -4.10
N SER A 208 -21.87 -1.98 -5.08
CA SER A 208 -22.39 -2.51 -6.34
C SER A 208 -23.24 -3.79 -6.24
N GLY A 209 -23.63 -4.20 -5.03
CA GLY A 209 -24.28 -5.48 -4.76
C GLY A 209 -23.41 -6.45 -3.96
N LEU A 210 -24.05 -7.44 -3.35
CA LEU A 210 -23.42 -8.46 -2.52
C LEU A 210 -23.90 -9.85 -2.93
N ASP A 211 -22.96 -10.73 -3.27
CA ASP A 211 -23.22 -12.16 -3.49
C ASP A 211 -23.50 -12.83 -2.14
N THR A 212 -24.79 -12.91 -1.80
CA THR A 212 -25.28 -13.51 -0.56
C THR A 212 -25.21 -15.04 -0.58
N ASP A 213 -24.97 -15.67 -1.74
CA ASP A 213 -24.81 -17.13 -1.85
C ASP A 213 -23.35 -17.58 -1.66
N ASN A 214 -22.42 -16.62 -1.61
CA ASN A 214 -21.04 -16.87 -1.23
C ASN A 214 -20.95 -17.45 0.19
N CYS A 215 -20.10 -18.46 0.39
CA CYS A 215 -19.92 -19.13 1.69
C CYS A 215 -19.51 -18.20 2.86
N TYR A 216 -19.08 -16.96 2.60
CA TYR A 216 -18.79 -15.96 3.63
C TYR A 216 -20.01 -15.13 4.08
N PHE A 217 -21.12 -15.19 3.35
CA PHE A 217 -22.36 -14.43 3.60
C PHE A 217 -23.61 -15.29 3.67
N TRP A 218 -23.57 -16.47 3.05
CA TRP A 218 -24.72 -17.35 2.93
C TRP A 218 -25.32 -17.73 4.28
N ASP A 219 -26.64 -17.73 4.30
CA ASP A 219 -27.48 -17.90 5.47
C ASP A 219 -28.63 -18.87 5.12
N SER A 220 -28.79 -19.92 5.92
CA SER A 220 -29.83 -20.93 5.73
C SER A 220 -31.21 -20.52 6.27
N SER A 221 -31.35 -19.33 6.85
CA SER A 221 -32.59 -18.82 7.42
C SER A 221 -33.68 -18.64 6.35
N SER A 222 -34.92 -19.02 6.69
CA SER A 222 -36.09 -18.81 5.84
C SER A 222 -36.48 -17.33 5.73
N GLY A 223 -37.07 -16.95 4.59
CA GLY A 223 -37.58 -15.60 4.33
C GLY A 223 -36.78 -14.86 3.26
N GLU A 224 -37.41 -13.88 2.63
CA GLU A 224 -36.76 -13.04 1.61
C GLU A 224 -35.75 -12.11 2.27
N LEU A 225 -34.49 -12.11 1.84
CA LEU A 225 -33.44 -11.24 2.40
C LEU A 225 -33.48 -9.85 1.77
N LYS A 226 -33.83 -9.76 0.48
CA LYS A 226 -33.73 -8.54 -0.32
C LYS A 226 -35.02 -7.72 -0.32
N ASP A 227 -35.77 -7.76 0.76
CA ASP A 227 -37.00 -6.98 0.95
C ASP A 227 -36.77 -5.63 1.66
N GLY A 228 -35.51 -5.32 2.00
CA GLY A 228 -35.12 -4.10 2.69
C GLY A 228 -35.45 -4.07 4.19
N THR A 229 -36.03 -5.13 4.75
CA THR A 229 -36.36 -5.21 6.17
C THR A 229 -35.17 -5.62 7.02
N VAL A 230 -35.18 -5.23 8.30
CA VAL A 230 -34.15 -5.63 9.27
C VAL A 230 -34.50 -7.00 9.85
N GLN A 231 -33.65 -7.98 9.59
CA GLN A 231 -33.77 -9.37 9.99
C GLN A 231 -32.59 -9.74 10.90
N SER A 232 -32.63 -9.24 12.14
CA SER A 232 -31.51 -9.30 13.10
C SER A 232 -31.09 -10.70 13.52
N SER A 233 -31.97 -11.70 13.35
CA SER A 233 -31.67 -13.12 13.63
C SER A 233 -30.77 -13.77 12.59
N ARG A 234 -30.65 -13.17 11.39
CA ARG A 234 -29.75 -13.67 10.34
C ARG A 234 -28.31 -13.68 10.82
N ARG A 235 -27.57 -14.68 10.36
CA ARG A 235 -26.18 -14.94 10.70
C ARG A 235 -25.30 -13.74 10.36
N LYS A 236 -25.36 -13.28 9.11
CA LYS A 236 -24.36 -12.37 8.54
C LYS A 236 -24.95 -11.10 7.94
N VAL A 237 -25.85 -11.21 6.96
CA VAL A 237 -26.51 -10.06 6.34
C VAL A 237 -27.87 -9.86 7.02
N VAL A 238 -28.03 -8.78 7.78
CA VAL A 238 -29.25 -8.49 8.55
C VAL A 238 -30.21 -7.57 7.82
N GLN A 239 -29.79 -6.92 6.75
CA GLN A 239 -30.65 -6.12 5.89
C GLN A 239 -29.98 -6.06 4.51
N TYR A 240 -30.77 -6.21 3.46
CA TYR A 240 -30.36 -5.94 2.09
C TYR A 240 -31.40 -5.04 1.42
N VAL A 241 -31.03 -3.80 1.12
CA VAL A 241 -31.88 -2.83 0.44
C VAL A 241 -31.50 -2.81 -1.04
N SER A 242 -32.34 -3.40 -1.88
CA SER A 242 -32.15 -3.51 -3.34
C SER A 242 -32.87 -2.41 -4.13
N SER A 243 -33.59 -1.50 -3.46
CA SER A 243 -34.62 -0.63 -4.07
C SER A 243 -34.10 0.38 -5.11
N PHE A 244 -32.79 0.44 -5.32
CA PHE A 244 -32.14 1.36 -6.24
C PHE A 244 -31.53 0.67 -7.47
N ALA A 245 -31.58 -0.67 -7.58
CA ALA A 245 -31.07 -1.42 -8.73
C ALA A 245 -31.55 -2.89 -8.86
N ASP A 246 -30.97 -3.66 -9.79
CA ASP A 246 -31.39 -4.99 -10.22
C ASP A 246 -31.14 -6.10 -9.18
N ASP A 247 -31.99 -7.13 -9.20
CA ASP A 247 -32.01 -8.23 -8.21
C ASP A 247 -30.88 -9.26 -8.37
N GLY A 248 -29.78 -8.91 -9.03
CA GLY A 248 -28.73 -9.86 -9.39
C GLY A 248 -27.34 -9.28 -9.31
N ALA A 249 -26.46 -9.95 -8.56
CA ALA A 249 -25.01 -9.76 -8.63
C ALA A 249 -24.51 -10.30 -9.98
N GLN A 250 -24.79 -9.59 -11.08
CA GLN A 250 -24.28 -9.94 -12.40
C GLN A 250 -23.02 -9.09 -12.67
N TYR A 251 -21.88 -9.75 -12.51
CA TYR A 251 -20.57 -9.41 -13.10
C TYR A 251 -19.63 -8.40 -12.42
N HIS A 252 -19.92 -7.81 -11.26
CA HIS A 252 -18.90 -7.05 -10.51
C HIS A 252 -18.97 -7.29 -8.99
N ASP A 253 -18.03 -8.12 -8.56
CA ASP A 253 -17.68 -8.59 -7.22
C ASP A 253 -17.13 -7.52 -6.26
N HIS A 254 -17.28 -6.23 -6.58
CA HIS A 254 -16.72 -5.14 -5.76
C HIS A 254 -17.40 -5.06 -4.40
N GLY A 255 -18.73 -4.97 -4.34
CA GLY A 255 -19.45 -4.94 -3.07
C GLY A 255 -19.29 -6.22 -2.24
N THR A 256 -19.23 -7.39 -2.89
CA THR A 256 -18.87 -8.67 -2.24
C THR A 256 -17.47 -8.62 -1.65
N HIS A 257 -16.48 -8.10 -2.39
CA HIS A 257 -15.11 -7.94 -1.91
C HIS A 257 -15.05 -6.98 -0.72
N VAL A 258 -15.68 -5.80 -0.83
CA VAL A 258 -15.75 -4.78 0.24
C VAL A 258 -16.40 -5.34 1.50
N ALA A 259 -17.59 -5.95 1.38
CA ALA A 259 -18.25 -6.58 2.52
C ALA A 259 -17.41 -7.74 3.09
N GLY A 260 -16.65 -8.42 2.24
CA GLY A 260 -15.75 -9.52 2.60
C GLY A 260 -14.62 -9.02 3.49
N THR A 261 -13.94 -7.96 3.06
CA THR A 261 -12.92 -7.25 3.84
C THR A 261 -13.46 -6.79 5.19
N VAL A 262 -14.69 -6.24 5.21
CA VAL A 262 -15.31 -5.72 6.43
C VAL A 262 -15.63 -6.84 7.41
N ALA A 263 -16.52 -7.77 7.06
CA ALA A 263 -17.08 -8.73 8.01
C ALA A 263 -17.40 -10.12 7.45
N GLY A 264 -16.87 -10.48 6.28
CA GLY A 264 -17.05 -11.82 5.73
C GLY A 264 -16.64 -12.89 6.76
N LYS A 265 -17.42 -13.94 6.93
CA LYS A 265 -17.03 -15.07 7.76
C LYS A 265 -17.50 -16.37 7.16
N LYS A 266 -16.61 -17.33 6.99
CA LYS A 266 -16.97 -18.58 6.32
C LYS A 266 -18.01 -19.38 7.11
N SER A 267 -18.99 -19.93 6.41
CA SER A 267 -19.95 -20.92 6.91
C SER A 267 -19.90 -22.17 6.05
N ILE A 268 -20.10 -23.33 6.67
CA ILE A 268 -20.13 -24.63 5.96
C ILE A 268 -21.52 -24.89 5.37
N ASP A 269 -22.56 -24.51 6.10
CA ASP A 269 -23.96 -24.89 5.83
C ASP A 269 -24.95 -23.72 6.00
N GLY A 270 -24.46 -22.48 6.06
CA GLY A 270 -25.29 -21.28 6.22
C GLY A 270 -25.70 -21.01 7.67
N SER A 271 -25.29 -21.87 8.61
CA SER A 271 -25.59 -21.76 10.05
C SER A 271 -24.37 -22.03 10.95
N THR A 272 -23.46 -22.89 10.51
CA THR A 272 -22.28 -23.35 11.23
C THR A 272 -21.04 -22.61 10.75
N GLU A 273 -20.57 -21.70 11.61
CA GLU A 273 -19.31 -20.96 11.42
C GLU A 273 -18.11 -21.89 11.23
N SER A 274 -17.20 -21.52 10.33
CA SER A 274 -15.86 -22.09 10.26
C SER A 274 -14.83 -20.99 10.01
N ILE A 275 -13.56 -21.27 10.29
CA ILE A 275 -12.48 -20.33 10.00
C ILE A 275 -12.27 -20.30 8.48
N GLY A 276 -12.46 -19.12 7.88
CA GLY A 276 -12.14 -18.85 6.49
C GLY A 276 -10.69 -18.43 6.32
N PHE A 277 -10.10 -18.74 5.16
CA PHE A 277 -8.77 -18.24 4.80
C PHE A 277 -8.77 -16.72 4.48
N ALA A 278 -9.96 -16.13 4.31
CA ALA A 278 -10.17 -14.73 3.95
C ALA A 278 -11.32 -14.11 4.76
N ASP A 279 -11.41 -14.45 6.05
CA ASP A 279 -12.36 -13.80 6.95
C ASP A 279 -12.10 -12.27 6.98
N GLY A 280 -13.17 -11.48 7.10
CA GLY A 280 -13.07 -10.03 7.25
C GLY A 280 -12.40 -9.62 8.57
N VAL A 281 -12.05 -8.34 8.67
CA VAL A 281 -11.41 -7.76 9.86
C VAL A 281 -12.33 -7.78 11.07
N ALA A 282 -13.63 -7.55 10.87
CA ALA A 282 -14.67 -7.66 11.87
C ALA A 282 -15.52 -8.92 11.65
N ARG A 283 -14.87 -10.09 11.63
CA ARG A 283 -15.51 -11.38 11.26
C ARG A 283 -16.78 -11.74 12.04
N ASP A 284 -16.96 -11.23 13.26
CA ASP A 284 -18.17 -11.47 14.07
C ASP A 284 -19.20 -10.33 14.00
N ALA A 285 -18.93 -9.29 13.23
CA ALA A 285 -19.92 -8.27 12.89
C ALA A 285 -20.94 -8.80 11.86
N LYS A 286 -22.05 -8.09 11.77
CA LYS A 286 -23.09 -8.29 10.75
C LYS A 286 -23.08 -7.14 9.74
N ILE A 287 -23.63 -7.39 8.55
CA ILE A 287 -23.71 -6.42 7.46
C ILE A 287 -25.15 -5.95 7.26
N SER A 288 -25.32 -4.65 7.11
CA SER A 288 -26.52 -4.04 6.52
C SER A 288 -26.12 -3.49 5.16
N PHE A 289 -26.60 -4.11 4.08
CA PHE A 289 -26.17 -3.79 2.73
C PHE A 289 -27.19 -2.90 2.01
N LEU A 290 -26.70 -1.84 1.38
CA LEU A 290 -27.47 -0.98 0.50
C LEU A 290 -26.90 -1.10 -0.91
N ASP A 291 -27.66 -1.74 -1.79
CA ASP A 291 -27.26 -1.91 -3.17
C ASP A 291 -27.49 -0.62 -3.96
N ILE A 292 -26.43 -0.14 -4.59
CA ILE A 292 -26.41 1.05 -5.43
C ILE A 292 -25.84 0.75 -6.82
N GLY A 293 -25.55 -0.50 -7.18
CA GLY A 293 -24.97 -0.85 -8.49
C GLY A 293 -26.03 -1.07 -9.55
N ILE A 294 -25.94 -0.48 -10.75
CA ILE A 294 -26.89 -0.73 -11.84
C ILE A 294 -26.19 -1.51 -12.97
N GLY A 295 -26.51 -2.79 -13.14
CA GLY A 295 -25.89 -3.64 -14.16
C GLY A 295 -24.36 -3.66 -14.04
N SER A 296 -23.63 -3.31 -15.11
CA SER A 296 -22.16 -3.27 -15.09
C SER A 296 -21.55 -1.95 -14.57
N GLY A 297 -22.37 -1.01 -14.10
CA GLY A 297 -21.92 0.32 -13.66
C GLY A 297 -22.15 0.56 -12.17
N CYS A 298 -21.18 1.21 -11.52
CA CYS A 298 -21.41 1.93 -10.27
C CYS A 298 -21.71 3.41 -10.60
N CYS A 299 -22.59 4.14 -9.93
CA CYS A 299 -23.52 3.77 -8.88
C CYS A 299 -24.75 4.70 -8.92
N TYR A 300 -25.93 4.22 -8.53
CA TYR A 300 -27.09 5.05 -8.20
C TYR A 300 -27.09 5.40 -6.72
N VAL A 301 -26.31 6.43 -6.38
CA VAL A 301 -26.26 6.95 -5.01
C VAL A 301 -27.53 7.74 -4.73
N PRO A 302 -28.30 7.44 -3.67
CA PRO A 302 -29.45 8.26 -3.29
C PRO A 302 -29.03 9.72 -3.06
N GLY A 303 -29.75 10.67 -3.64
CA GLY A 303 -29.41 12.10 -3.55
C GLY A 303 -29.52 12.72 -2.15
N SER A 304 -29.97 11.96 -1.14
CA SER A 304 -30.02 12.43 0.26
C SER A 304 -29.18 11.52 1.16
N ALA A 305 -28.40 12.13 2.06
CA ALA A 305 -27.64 11.41 3.08
C ALA A 305 -28.56 10.58 3.98
N PHE A 306 -29.80 11.02 4.20
CA PHE A 306 -30.77 10.25 4.96
C PHE A 306 -31.11 8.93 4.25
N SER A 307 -31.42 8.95 2.95
CA SER A 307 -31.70 7.74 2.19
C SER A 307 -30.51 6.78 2.11
N LEU A 308 -29.29 7.32 2.12
CA LEU A 308 -28.05 6.53 2.12
C LEU A 308 -27.77 5.88 3.48
N LEU A 309 -27.84 6.66 4.56
CA LEU A 309 -27.35 6.24 5.89
C LEU A 309 -28.44 5.64 6.79
N ASN A 310 -29.70 6.08 6.65
CA ASN A 310 -30.77 5.68 7.54
C ASN A 310 -31.04 4.17 7.52
N PRO A 311 -31.03 3.45 6.37
CA PRO A 311 -31.24 2.00 6.39
C PRO A 311 -30.26 1.28 7.33
N GLY A 312 -28.96 1.53 7.14
CA GLY A 312 -27.90 1.01 8.01
C GLY A 312 -28.07 1.40 9.47
N TYR A 313 -28.47 2.64 9.75
CA TYR A 313 -28.75 3.11 11.11
C TYR A 313 -29.91 2.34 11.76
N GLN A 314 -31.01 2.11 11.02
CA GLN A 314 -32.17 1.33 11.49
C GLN A 314 -31.82 -0.14 11.74
N ALA A 315 -30.88 -0.71 10.98
CA ALA A 315 -30.34 -2.04 11.21
C ALA A 315 -29.43 -2.12 12.46
N GLY A 316 -29.20 -1.01 13.16
CA GLY A 316 -28.32 -0.92 14.33
C GLY A 316 -26.89 -0.52 13.99
N GLY A 317 -26.60 -0.23 12.72
CA GLY A 317 -25.28 0.21 12.28
C GLY A 317 -24.91 1.59 12.78
N ARG A 318 -23.63 1.76 13.11
CA ARG A 318 -23.02 3.05 13.50
C ARG A 318 -21.79 3.39 12.65
N ILE A 319 -21.35 2.45 11.83
CA ILE A 319 -20.26 2.62 10.87
C ILE A 319 -20.87 2.40 9.49
N HIS A 320 -20.58 3.30 8.56
CA HIS A 320 -20.99 3.17 7.17
C HIS A 320 -19.76 3.18 6.26
N SER A 321 -19.59 2.13 5.46
CA SER A 321 -18.55 2.01 4.45
C SER A 321 -19.11 2.31 3.06
N ALA A 322 -18.49 3.25 2.36
CA ALA A 322 -18.82 3.63 1.00
C ALA A 322 -17.52 3.62 0.18
N SER A 323 -17.22 2.52 -0.50
CA SER A 323 -15.97 2.31 -1.24
C SER A 323 -16.07 2.81 -2.69
N TRP A 324 -16.71 3.96 -2.87
CA TRP A 324 -16.97 4.59 -4.16
C TRP A 324 -16.83 6.12 -4.02
N GLY A 325 -16.64 6.80 -5.15
CA GLY A 325 -16.46 8.25 -5.17
C GLY A 325 -16.62 8.83 -6.56
N GLY A 326 -16.69 10.16 -6.65
CA GLY A 326 -16.73 10.88 -7.92
C GLY A 326 -15.33 11.16 -8.46
N SER A 327 -15.23 11.37 -9.78
CA SER A 327 -13.99 11.80 -10.45
C SER A 327 -13.60 13.26 -10.17
N TYR A 328 -14.42 13.99 -9.40
CA TYR A 328 -14.20 15.39 -9.04
C TYR A 328 -13.71 15.52 -7.60
N SER A 329 -12.55 16.11 -7.40
CA SER A 329 -11.87 16.31 -6.10
C SER A 329 -12.36 17.55 -5.33
N GLY A 330 -13.67 17.83 -5.37
CA GLY A 330 -14.29 18.93 -4.63
C GLY A 330 -15.51 18.47 -3.84
N TYR A 331 -15.84 19.18 -2.75
CA TYR A 331 -17.04 18.92 -1.97
C TYR A 331 -18.28 19.18 -2.83
N SER A 332 -19.00 18.10 -3.14
CA SER A 332 -20.33 18.14 -3.73
C SER A 332 -21.31 17.45 -2.80
N GLY A 333 -22.60 17.46 -3.13
CA GLY A 333 -23.62 16.69 -2.39
C GLY A 333 -23.37 15.18 -2.32
N TYR A 334 -22.37 14.67 -3.04
CA TYR A 334 -21.93 13.26 -3.06
C TYR A 334 -20.48 13.06 -2.57
N GLY A 335 -19.85 14.10 -2.00
CA GLY A 335 -18.51 14.00 -1.40
C GLY A 335 -18.54 13.18 -0.11
N ALA A 336 -17.49 12.39 0.12
CA ALA A 336 -17.35 11.38 1.18
C ALA A 336 -18.02 11.80 2.51
N VAL A 337 -18.97 10.98 2.95
CA VAL A 337 -19.71 11.16 4.20
C VAL A 337 -19.08 10.26 5.25
N LEU A 338 -18.24 10.84 6.13
CA LEU A 338 -17.80 10.20 7.37
C LEU A 338 -18.80 10.58 8.47
N VAL A 339 -19.61 9.63 8.92
CA VAL A 339 -20.43 9.79 10.14
C VAL A 339 -19.85 8.86 11.19
N LEU A 340 -19.29 9.44 12.25
CA LEU A 340 -18.90 8.77 13.49
C LEU A 340 -20.12 8.62 14.40
#